data_AF-A0A1I0S8U8-F1
#
_entry.id   AF-A0A1I0S8U8-F1
#
_cell.length_a   1.000
_cell.length_b   1.000
_cell.length_c   1.000
_cell.angle_alpha   90.00
_cell.angle_beta   90.00
_cell.angle_gamma   90.00
#
_symmetry.space_group_name_H-M   'P 1'
#
loop_
_entity.id
_entity.type
_entity.pdbx_description
1 polymer ?
#
loop_
_entity_poly.entity_id
_entity_poly.type
_entity_poly.pdbx_seq_one_letter_code
_entity_poly.pdbx_strand_id
1 'polypeptide(L)'
;MKVLLPISLISIFFSCHLENPKFIRKQIQNKDISIEWYFYSRVTNNSPDFVVVEKDGIKKEIYKATWTILNVTLKDYNIILKVLGPSKNRVPIKHADEAVFGYKILLDTTGTYNEIRLIPDAIKER
;
A
#
# COMPACT_ATOMS: atom_id res chain seq x y z
N MET A 1 -50.80 24.90 -33.54
CA MET A 1 -49.67 23.98 -33.74
C MET A 1 -49.22 23.45 -32.38
N LYS A 2 -49.36 22.14 -32.13
CA LYS A 2 -48.92 21.49 -30.88
C LYS A 2 -47.43 21.17 -31.02
N VAL A 3 -46.57 21.85 -30.27
CA VAL A 3 -45.14 21.57 -30.22
C VAL A 3 -44.92 20.47 -29.18
N LEU A 4 -44.60 19.26 -29.65
CA LEU A 4 -44.19 18.15 -28.81
C LEU A 4 -42.72 18.36 -28.40
N LEU A 5 -42.50 18.65 -27.12
CA LEU A 5 -41.19 18.68 -26.49
C LEU A 5 -40.61 17.25 -26.43
N PRO A 6 -39.43 16.97 -26.99
CA PRO A 6 -38.77 15.69 -26.78
C PRO A 6 -38.25 15.63 -25.34
N ILE A 7 -38.78 14.69 -24.57
CA ILE A 7 -38.29 14.34 -23.24
C ILE A 7 -36.90 13.73 -23.43
N SER A 8 -35.86 14.52 -23.15
CA SER A 8 -34.48 14.06 -23.14
C SER A 8 -34.33 13.04 -22.02
N LEU A 9 -34.19 11.77 -22.42
CA LEU A 9 -33.93 10.64 -21.55
C LEU A 9 -32.49 10.78 -21.01
N ILE A 10 -32.32 11.54 -19.93
CA ILE A 10 -31.05 11.67 -19.21
C ILE A 10 -30.72 10.29 -18.62
N SER A 11 -29.96 9.51 -19.38
CA SER A 11 -29.37 8.27 -18.91
C SER A 11 -28.27 8.63 -17.92
N ILE A 12 -28.62 8.60 -16.63
CA ILE A 12 -27.66 8.71 -15.54
C ILE A 12 -26.81 7.44 -15.61
N PHE A 13 -25.69 7.50 -16.33
CA PHE A 13 -24.61 6.55 -16.18
C PHE A 13 -24.06 6.72 -14.76
N PHE A 14 -24.66 6.01 -13.81
CA PHE A 14 -23.99 5.66 -12.57
C PHE A 14 -22.76 4.86 -12.97
N SER A 15 -21.63 5.56 -13.15
CA SER A 15 -20.32 4.94 -13.25
C SER A 15 -20.12 4.17 -11.95
N CYS A 16 -20.42 2.87 -12.00
CA CYS A 16 -20.06 1.92 -10.97
C CYS A 16 -18.53 1.94 -10.94
N HIS A 17 -17.95 2.71 -10.00
CA HIS A 17 -16.51 2.68 -9.75
C HIS A 17 -16.21 1.30 -9.15
N LEU A 18 -15.93 0.34 -10.03
CA LEU A 18 -15.29 -0.93 -9.68
C LEU A 18 -13.85 -0.63 -9.26
N GLU A 19 -13.69 -0.02 -8.08
CA GLU A 19 -12.37 0.06 -7.46
C GLU A 19 -11.95 -1.35 -7.03
N ASN A 20 -10.69 -1.68 -7.29
CA ASN A 20 -10.14 -2.95 -6.84
C ASN A 20 -10.16 -2.95 -5.31
N PRO A 21 -10.68 -4.01 -4.66
CA PRO A 21 -10.73 -4.04 -3.22
C PRO A 21 -9.33 -4.03 -2.62
N LYS A 22 -9.13 -3.18 -1.61
CA LYS A 22 -7.89 -3.06 -0.83
C LYS A 22 -7.87 -4.11 0.28
N PHE A 23 -6.71 -4.73 0.49
CA PHE A 23 -6.48 -5.77 1.49
C PHE A 23 -5.31 -5.38 2.37
N ILE A 24 -5.58 -5.11 3.64
CA ILE A 24 -4.61 -4.67 4.63
C ILE A 24 -3.99 -5.90 5.30
N ARG A 25 -2.66 -6.05 5.17
CA ARG A 25 -1.89 -7.10 5.87
C ARG A 25 -1.54 -6.69 7.28
N LYS A 26 -1.14 -5.43 7.46
CA LYS A 26 -0.70 -4.94 8.77
C LYS A 26 -0.95 -3.44 8.89
N GLN A 27 -1.42 -3.04 10.06
CA GLN A 27 -1.53 -1.65 10.45
C GLN A 27 -0.75 -1.44 11.75
N ILE A 28 0.04 -0.38 11.80
CA ILE A 28 0.81 0.02 12.99
C ILE A 28 0.45 1.47 13.26
N GLN A 29 0.09 1.79 14.50
CA GLN A 29 -0.26 3.15 14.89
C GLN A 29 0.43 3.51 16.20
N ASN A 30 1.05 4.69 16.23
CA ASN A 30 1.49 5.32 17.46
C ASN A 30 0.82 6.70 17.59
N LYS A 31 1.30 7.53 18.53
CA LYS A 31 0.74 8.88 18.77
C LYS A 31 1.03 9.90 17.66
N ASP A 32 1.92 9.58 16.72
CA ASP A 32 2.52 10.54 15.79
C ASP A 32 2.27 10.14 14.31
N ILE A 33 2.35 8.86 13.98
CA ILE A 33 2.14 8.33 12.64
C ILE A 33 1.28 7.05 12.66
N SER A 34 0.65 6.76 11.53
CA SER A 34 0.16 5.42 11.21
C SER A 34 0.90 4.86 9.99
N ILE A 35 1.08 3.54 9.96
CA ILE A 35 1.71 2.82 8.86
C ILE A 35 0.76 1.72 8.44
N GLU A 36 0.54 1.62 7.13
CA GLU A 36 -0.31 0.60 6.55
C GLU A 36 0.43 -0.17 5.47
N TRP A 37 0.41 -1.49 5.58
CA TRP A 37 0.92 -2.42 4.58
C TRP A 37 -0.26 -3.17 3.96
N TYR A 38 -0.47 -2.99 2.66
CA TYR A 38 -1.64 -3.50 1.95
C TYR A 38 -1.33 -3.87 0.50
N PHE A 39 -2.26 -4.52 -0.18
CA PHE A 39 -2.27 -4.69 -1.64
C PHE A 39 -3.71 -4.54 -2.17
N TYR A 40 -3.86 -4.41 -3.49
CA TYR A 40 -5.16 -4.41 -4.14
C TYR A 40 -5.43 -5.77 -4.78
N SER A 41 -6.62 -6.35 -4.67
CA SER A 41 -6.94 -7.54 -5.46
C SER A 41 -7.15 -7.14 -6.92
N ARG A 42 -6.25 -7.57 -7.79
CA ARG A 42 -6.34 -7.35 -9.25
C ARG A 42 -6.58 -8.69 -9.93
N VAL A 43 -7.26 -8.67 -11.08
CA VAL A 43 -7.45 -9.87 -11.92
C VAL A 43 -6.13 -10.37 -12.51
N THR A 44 -5.10 -9.52 -12.53
CA THR A 44 -3.76 -9.83 -13.06
C THR A 44 -2.90 -10.58 -12.04
N ASN A 45 -2.00 -11.46 -12.52
CA ASN A 45 -1.08 -12.26 -11.71
C ASN A 45 -0.08 -11.48 -10.84
N ASN A 46 -0.01 -10.15 -10.98
CA ASN A 46 0.87 -9.30 -10.19
C ASN A 46 0.05 -8.21 -9.51
N SER A 47 0.03 -8.23 -8.18
CA SER A 47 -0.43 -7.12 -7.37
C SER A 47 0.66 -6.79 -6.35
N PRO A 48 1.39 -5.67 -6.54
CA PRO A 48 2.44 -5.29 -5.62
C PRO A 48 1.82 -4.91 -4.27
N ASP A 49 2.54 -5.25 -3.21
CA ASP A 49 2.30 -4.70 -1.88
C ASP A 49 2.73 -3.22 -1.84
N PHE A 50 2.05 -2.44 -1.01
CA PHE A 50 2.29 -1.03 -0.76
C PHE A 50 2.50 -0.83 0.73
N VAL A 51 3.42 0.08 1.08
CA VAL A 51 3.57 0.58 2.45
C VAL A 51 3.42 2.09 2.43
N VAL A 52 2.45 2.57 3.19
CA VAL A 52 2.09 3.98 3.28
C VAL A 52 2.21 4.42 4.73
N VAL A 53 2.75 5.63 4.91
CA VAL A 53 2.81 6.31 6.21
C VAL A 53 1.87 7.50 6.17
N GLU A 54 1.10 7.69 7.23
CA GLU A 54 0.21 8.82 7.40
C GLU A 54 0.57 9.61 8.66
N LYS A 55 0.55 10.94 8.54
CA LYS A 55 0.68 11.88 9.65
C LYS A 55 -0.26 13.06 9.41
N ASP A 56 -1.07 13.42 10.40
CA ASP A 56 -1.98 14.58 10.34
C ASP A 56 -2.87 14.58 9.07
N GLY A 57 -3.35 13.40 8.65
CA GLY A 57 -4.17 13.21 7.44
C GLY A 57 -3.38 13.18 6.11
N ILE A 58 -2.07 13.43 6.14
CA ILE A 58 -1.20 13.42 4.95
C ILE A 58 -0.60 12.03 4.78
N LYS A 59 -0.90 11.38 3.66
CA LYS A 59 -0.38 10.06 3.29
C LYS A 59 0.83 10.15 2.36
N LYS A 60 1.85 9.35 2.62
CA LYS A 60 3.05 9.18 1.78
C LYS A 60 3.34 7.70 1.55
N GLU A 61 3.37 7.29 0.28
CA GLU A 61 3.86 5.96 -0.12
C GLU A 61 5.37 5.91 0.08
N ILE A 62 5.83 5.05 0.99
CA ILE A 62 7.27 4.90 1.28
C ILE A 62 7.88 3.73 0.52
N TYR A 63 7.05 2.76 0.13
CA TYR A 63 7.51 1.59 -0.60
C TYR A 63 6.40 0.99 -1.44
N LYS A 64 6.72 0.71 -2.71
CA LYS A 64 5.93 -0.13 -3.60
C LYS A 64 6.76 -1.37 -3.90
N ALA A 65 6.25 -2.53 -3.50
CA ALA A 65 6.98 -3.78 -3.52
C ALA A 65 7.46 -4.14 -4.93
N THR A 66 8.78 -4.18 -5.06
CA THR A 66 9.46 -4.90 -6.14
C THR A 66 9.88 -6.29 -5.68
N TRP A 67 10.05 -6.46 -4.37
CA TRP A 67 10.34 -7.71 -3.68
C TRP A 67 9.26 -8.00 -2.63
N THR A 68 9.10 -9.28 -2.28
CA THR A 68 8.13 -9.71 -1.28
C THR A 68 8.47 -9.09 0.07
N ILE A 69 7.54 -8.33 0.63
CA ILE A 69 7.65 -7.81 2.00
C ILE A 69 7.32 -8.95 2.95
N LEU A 70 8.24 -9.22 3.87
CA LEU A 70 8.08 -10.24 4.91
C LEU A 70 7.48 -9.64 6.17
N ASN A 71 7.89 -8.42 6.51
CA ASN A 71 7.39 -7.72 7.69
C ASN A 71 7.60 -6.21 7.56
N VAL A 72 6.70 -5.45 8.19
CA VAL A 72 6.85 -4.02 8.43
C VAL A 72 6.87 -3.81 9.93
N THR A 73 7.89 -3.11 10.42
CA THR A 73 8.02 -2.82 11.86
C THR A 73 8.36 -1.36 12.09
N LEU A 74 7.89 -0.83 13.22
CA LEU A 74 8.22 0.49 13.70
C LEU A 74 9.01 0.34 14.99
N LYS A 75 10.24 0.85 15.01
CA LYS A 75 11.09 0.85 16.21
C LYS A 75 11.76 2.21 16.33
N ASP A 76 11.47 2.90 17.43
CA ASP A 76 11.90 4.27 17.66
C ASP A 76 11.50 5.17 16.47
N TYR A 77 12.46 5.82 15.82
CA TYR A 77 12.26 6.64 14.62
C TYR A 77 12.59 5.90 13.31
N ASN A 78 12.50 4.57 13.30
CA ASN A 78 12.83 3.74 12.14
C ASN A 78 11.64 2.88 11.71
N ILE A 79 11.27 3.02 10.44
CA ILE A 79 10.34 2.12 9.75
C ILE A 79 11.20 1.09 9.02
N ILE A 80 11.17 -0.15 9.49
CA ILE A 80 11.98 -1.24 8.95
C ILE A 80 11.11 -2.11 8.08
N LEU A 81 11.48 -2.18 6.80
CA LEU A 81 10.87 -3.01 5.78
C LEU A 81 11.74 -4.24 5.59
N LYS A 82 11.32 -5.38 6.13
CA LYS A 82 12.01 -6.65 5.88
C LYS A 82 11.52 -7.25 4.59
N VAL A 83 12.43 -7.53 3.67
CA VAL A 83 12.10 -8.01 2.32
C VAL A 83 12.86 -9.28 1.99
N LEU A 84 12.24 -10.12 1.16
CA LEU A 84 12.88 -11.25 0.54
C LEU A 84 13.40 -10.84 -0.83
N GLY A 85 14.71 -10.60 -0.93
CA GLY A 85 15.34 -10.22 -2.19
C GLY A 85 16.79 -10.68 -2.30
N PRO A 86 17.38 -10.63 -3.51
CA PRO A 86 18.77 -10.99 -3.71
C PRO A 86 19.68 -10.10 -2.88
N SER A 87 20.63 -10.72 -2.17
CA SER A 87 21.57 -10.07 -1.23
C SER A 87 22.47 -8.97 -1.83
N LYS A 88 22.38 -8.70 -3.14
CA LYS A 88 23.30 -7.83 -3.90
C LYS A 88 22.65 -6.73 -4.75
N ASN A 89 21.32 -6.64 -4.84
CA ASN A 89 20.70 -5.60 -5.68
C ASN A 89 20.18 -4.44 -4.83
N ARG A 90 20.46 -3.20 -5.26
CA ARG A 90 19.88 -2.01 -4.66
C ARG A 90 18.41 -1.93 -5.08
N VAL A 91 17.49 -2.02 -4.13
CA VAL A 91 16.08 -1.78 -4.41
C VAL A 91 15.86 -0.29 -4.56
N PRO A 92 15.18 0.17 -5.62
CA PRO A 92 14.72 1.55 -5.68
C PRO A 92 13.64 1.75 -4.61
N ILE A 93 14.02 2.26 -3.45
CA ILE A 93 13.09 2.88 -2.52
C ILE A 93 12.93 4.31 -3.04
N LYS A 94 11.70 4.75 -3.32
CA LYS A 94 11.44 6.13 -3.79
C LYS A 94 12.05 7.21 -2.87
N HIS A 95 12.34 6.83 -1.63
CA HIS A 95 12.85 7.68 -0.55
C HIS A 95 13.98 6.99 0.25
N ALA A 96 14.87 6.22 -0.41
CA ALA A 96 15.91 5.41 0.26
C ALA A 96 16.78 6.20 1.27
N ASP A 97 17.03 7.47 0.97
CA ASP A 97 17.86 8.38 1.76
C ASP A 97 17.04 9.44 2.50
N GLU A 98 15.70 9.40 2.42
CA GLU A 98 14.82 10.46 2.92
C GLU A 98 14.02 10.01 4.14
N ALA A 99 14.06 10.81 5.21
CA ALA A 99 13.17 10.63 6.33
C ALA A 99 11.74 11.05 5.94
N VAL A 100 10.76 10.20 6.21
CA VAL A 100 9.34 10.50 5.99
C VAL A 100 8.73 10.87 7.33
N PHE A 101 8.26 12.11 7.44
CA PHE A 101 7.73 12.68 8.69
C PHE A 101 8.73 12.61 9.87
N GLY A 102 10.04 12.61 9.58
CA GLY A 102 11.10 12.47 10.58
C GLY A 102 11.52 11.01 10.87
N TYR A 103 10.85 10.02 10.28
CA TYR A 103 11.19 8.61 10.42
C TYR A 103 12.10 8.14 9.30
N LYS A 104 13.18 7.44 9.63
CA LYS A 104 14.07 6.80 8.66
C LYS A 104 13.43 5.53 8.12
N ILE A 105 13.55 5.30 6.81
CA ILE A 105 13.10 4.06 6.18
C ILE A 105 14.32 3.16 6.00
N LEU A 106 14.30 1.98 6.63
CA LEU A 106 15.38 1.01 6.56
C LEU A 106 14.90 -0.24 5.83
N LEU A 107 15.69 -0.70 4.87
CA LEU A 107 15.41 -1.94 4.15
C LEU A 107 16.28 -3.07 4.73
N ASP A 108 15.64 -4.06 5.34
CA ASP A 108 16.29 -5.27 5.81
C ASP A 108 16.18 -6.37 4.74
N THR A 109 17.31 -6.66 4.10
CA THR A 109 17.42 -7.67 3.03
C THR A 109 17.86 -9.04 3.53
N THR A 110 17.90 -9.26 4.84
CA THR A 110 18.27 -10.55 5.46
C THR A 110 17.13 -11.57 5.49
N GLY A 111 16.02 -11.27 4.82
CA GLY A 111 14.84 -12.13 4.74
C GLY A 111 15.10 -13.49 4.11
N THR A 112 14.44 -14.51 4.66
CA THR A 112 14.53 -15.90 4.20
C THR A 112 13.18 -16.42 3.70
N TYR A 113 13.19 -17.43 2.82
CA TYR A 113 11.98 -18.04 2.29
C TYR A 113 11.08 -18.68 3.38
N ASN A 114 11.66 -19.11 4.51
CA ASN A 114 10.90 -19.67 5.62
C ASN A 114 9.96 -18.64 6.27
N GLU A 115 10.33 -17.36 6.24
CA GLU A 115 9.57 -16.27 6.84
C GLU A 115 8.35 -15.86 6.00
N ILE A 116 8.21 -16.33 4.76
CA ILE A 116 7.00 -16.09 3.94
C ILE A 116 5.75 -16.60 4.67
N ARG A 117 5.88 -17.70 5.42
CA ARG A 117 4.79 -18.30 6.20
C ARG A 117 4.37 -17.45 7.40
N LEU A 118 5.13 -16.41 7.73
CA LEU A 118 4.86 -15.47 8.81
C LEU A 118 4.25 -14.16 8.31
N ILE A 119 4.06 -14.01 6.98
CA ILE A 119 3.35 -12.88 6.41
C ILE A 119 1.90 -12.91 6.93
N PRO A 120 1.39 -11.83 7.53
CA PRO A 120 0.02 -11.78 8.02
C PRO A 120 -1.00 -11.97 6.89
N ASP A 121 -2.09 -12.66 7.23
CA ASP A 121 -3.28 -12.70 6.39
C ASP A 121 -3.85 -11.30 6.21
N ALA A 122 -4.41 -11.05 5.03
CA ALA A 122 -4.91 -9.73 4.67
C ALA A 122 -6.41 -9.61 4.90
N ILE A 123 -6.83 -8.51 5.51
CA ILE A 123 -8.24 -8.19 5.77
C ILE A 123 -8.70 -7.20 4.72
N LYS A 124 -9.83 -7.49 4.06
CA LYS A 124 -10.44 -6.57 3.10
C LYS A 124 -10.85 -5.28 3.81
N GLU A 125 -10.41 -4.14 3.29
CA GLU A 125 -10.83 -2.81 3.74
C GLU A 125 -12.35 -2.66 3.49
N ARG A 126 -13.07 -2.18 4.51
CA ARG A 126 -14.53 -2.09 4.52
C ARG A 126 -15.02 -0.80 3.91
#